data_AF-A0A6B2SZ94-F1
#
_entry.id   AF-A0A6B2SZ94-F1
#
_cell.length_a   1.000
_cell.length_b   1.000
_cell.length_c   1.000
_cell.angle_alpha   90.00
_cell.angle_beta   90.00
_cell.angle_gamma   90.00
#
_symmetry.space_group_name_H-M   'P 1'
#
loop_
_entity.id
_entity.type
_entity.pdbx_description
1 polymer ?
#
loop_
_entity_poly.entity_id
_entity_poly.type
_entity_poly.pdbx_seq_one_letter_code
_entity_poly.pdbx_strand_id
1 'polypeptide(L)'
;MRELVAERAWLTVLLLPTYSPDLNPLEWGWAHIKRSLADLAVMALDRLETLVRNRLKRLQYRPHTLDGFIAGTGLALHDPPLP
;
A
#
# COMPACT_ATOMS: atom_id res chain seq x y z
N MET A 1 -1.36 -15.99 15.22
CA MET A 1 -1.42 -14.57 14.78
C MET A 1 -1.51 -13.60 15.93
N ARG A 2 -2.53 -13.66 16.81
CA ARG A 2 -2.62 -12.73 17.97
C ARG A 2 -1.43 -12.81 18.92
N GLU A 3 -0.94 -14.02 19.21
CA GLU A 3 0.27 -14.23 20.03
C GLU A 3 1.52 -13.62 19.39
N LEU A 4 1.72 -13.80 18.07
CA LEU A 4 2.81 -13.18 17.33
C LEU A 4 2.76 -11.65 17.38
N VAL A 5 1.56 -11.06 17.38
CA VAL A 5 1.40 -9.60 17.53
C VAL A 5 1.74 -9.18 18.96
N ALA A 6 1.27 -9.94 19.96
CA ALA A 6 1.50 -9.64 21.38
C ALA A 6 3.00 -9.67 21.76
N GLU A 7 3.81 -10.49 21.10
CA GLU A 7 5.27 -10.54 21.29
C GLU A 7 6.00 -9.29 20.75
N ARG A 8 5.34 -8.43 19.97
CA ARG A 8 5.97 -7.31 19.24
C ARG A 8 5.37 -5.98 19.68
N ALA A 9 5.92 -5.40 20.74
CA ALA A 9 5.49 -4.09 21.25
C ALA A 9 5.57 -2.93 20.23
N TRP A 10 6.38 -3.09 19.17
CA TRP A 10 6.52 -2.12 18.09
C TRP A 10 5.44 -2.24 16.99
N LEU A 11 4.60 -3.29 17.01
CA LEU A 11 3.64 -3.60 15.95
C LEU A 11 2.20 -3.29 16.38
N THR A 12 1.63 -2.22 15.83
CA THR A 12 0.20 -1.91 15.96
C THR A 12 -0.59 -2.58 14.83
N VAL A 13 -1.62 -3.37 15.17
CA VAL A 13 -2.50 -4.01 14.19
C VAL A 13 -3.88 -3.36 14.20
N LEU A 14 -4.28 -2.82 13.05
CA LEU A 14 -5.60 -2.25 12.81
C LEU A 14 -6.46 -3.30 12.08
N LEU A 15 -7.56 -3.73 12.72
CA LEU A 15 -8.53 -4.62 12.07
C LEU A 15 -9.52 -3.78 11.29
N LEU A 16 -9.55 -3.98 9.97
CA LEU A 16 -10.51 -3.33 9.09
C LEU A 16 -11.84 -4.10 9.10
N PRO A 17 -13.00 -3.42 9.04
CA PRO A 17 -14.28 -4.08 8.80
C PRO A 17 -14.27 -4.84 7.47
N THR A 18 -15.13 -5.86 7.38
CA THR A 18 -15.33 -6.59 6.12
C THR A 18 -15.80 -5.63 5.03
N TYR A 19 -15.26 -5.76 3.82
CA TYR A 19 -15.61 -4.93 2.67
C TYR A 19 -15.36 -3.42 2.86
N SER A 20 -14.28 -3.04 3.55
CA SER A 20 -13.82 -1.64 3.65
C SER A 20 -12.56 -1.37 2.81
N PRO A 21 -12.64 -1.41 1.46
CA PRO A 21 -11.49 -1.14 0.59
C PRO A 21 -10.99 0.31 0.70
N ASP A 22 -11.88 1.24 1.07
CA ASP A 22 -11.57 2.65 1.35
C ASP A 22 -10.56 2.83 2.49
N LEU A 23 -10.56 1.91 3.47
CA LEU A 23 -9.63 1.91 4.59
C LEU A 23 -8.32 1.14 4.30
N ASN A 24 -8.20 0.50 3.14
CA ASN A 24 -6.99 -0.23 2.76
C ASN A 24 -6.09 0.66 1.87
N PRO A 25 -4.95 1.17 2.38
CA PRO A 25 -4.08 2.05 1.59
C PRO A 25 -3.48 1.35 0.36
N LEU A 26 -3.44 0.02 0.36
CA LEU A 26 -3.00 -0.77 -0.79
C LEU A 26 -3.92 -0.59 -2.00
N GLU A 27 -5.22 -0.39 -1.80
CA GLU A 27 -6.17 -0.17 -2.90
C GLU A 27 -5.85 1.12 -3.67
N TRP A 28 -5.47 2.17 -2.94
CA TRP A 28 -5.01 3.43 -3.55
C TRP A 28 -3.71 3.26 -4.33
N GLY A 29 -2.74 2.53 -3.75
CA GLY A 29 -1.50 2.18 -4.45
C GLY A 29 -1.77 1.35 -5.72
N TRP A 30 -2.69 0.38 -5.65
CA TRP A 30 -3.07 -0.44 -6.78
C TRP A 30 -3.81 0.34 -7.87
N ALA A 31 -4.72 1.23 -7.49
CA ALA A 31 -5.38 2.16 -8.40
C ALA A 31 -4.36 3.05 -9.11
N HIS A 32 -3.34 3.56 -8.40
CA HIS A 32 -2.25 4.34 -8.99
C HIS A 32 -1.46 3.53 -10.04
N ILE A 33 -1.08 2.30 -9.72
CA ILE A 33 -0.36 1.42 -10.66
C ILE A 33 -1.21 1.14 -11.88
N LYS A 34 -2.47 0.71 -11.71
CA LYS A 34 -3.41 0.44 -12.81
C LYS A 34 -3.59 1.65 -13.71
N ARG A 35 -3.79 2.84 -13.12
CA ARG A 35 -3.94 4.09 -13.88
C ARG A 35 -2.69 4.42 -14.70
N SER A 36 -1.50 4.15 -14.16
CA SER A 36 -0.23 4.36 -14.88
C SER A 36 0.02 3.40 -16.06
N LEU A 37 -0.79 2.35 -16.17
CA LEU A 37 -0.73 1.33 -17.21
C LEU A 37 -1.93 1.39 -18.17
N ALA A 38 -2.95 2.19 -17.88
CA ALA A 38 -4.22 2.21 -18.61
C ALA A 38 -4.06 2.48 -20.12
N ASP A 39 -3.06 3.27 -20.51
CA ASP A 39 -2.81 3.65 -21.90
C ASP A 39 -1.78 2.73 -22.61
N LEU A 40 -1.35 1.63 -21.97
CA LEU A 40 -0.33 0.73 -22.53
C LEU A 40 -0.95 -0.54 -23.13
N ALA A 41 -0.80 -0.72 -24.44
CA ALA A 41 -1.09 -1.99 -25.10
C ALA A 41 0.13 -2.94 -24.97
N VAL A 42 0.09 -3.83 -24.00
CA VAL A 42 1.17 -4.81 -23.74
C VAL A 42 0.74 -6.18 -24.24
N MET A 43 1.52 -6.76 -25.16
CA MET A 43 1.16 -8.03 -25.84
C MET A 43 1.81 -9.28 -25.23
N ALA A 44 2.53 -9.13 -24.12
CA ALA A 44 3.19 -10.25 -23.44
C ALA A 44 3.25 -10.04 -21.92
N LEU A 45 3.06 -11.12 -21.16
CA LEU A 45 2.93 -11.07 -19.70
C LEU A 45 4.24 -10.65 -19.00
N ASP A 46 5.38 -11.12 -19.50
CA ASP A 46 6.73 -10.75 -19.03
C ASP A 46 6.98 -9.24 -19.14
N ARG A 47 6.51 -8.63 -20.23
CA ARG A 47 6.58 -7.17 -20.43
C ARG A 47 5.69 -6.43 -19.44
N LEU A 48 4.48 -6.95 -19.18
CA LEU A 48 3.57 -6.36 -18.20
C LEU A 48 4.17 -6.44 -16.79
N GLU A 49 4.70 -7.59 -16.41
CA GLU A 49 5.38 -7.78 -15.12
C GLU A 49 6.53 -6.78 -14.94
N THR A 50 7.39 -6.67 -15.96
CA THR A 50 8.52 -5.72 -15.95
C THR A 50 8.03 -4.28 -15.77
N LEU A 51 6.95 -3.90 -16.46
CA LEU A 51 6.36 -2.57 -16.31
C LEU A 51 5.80 -2.34 -14.91
N VAL A 52 5.03 -3.28 -14.35
CA VAL A 52 4.49 -3.20 -12.99
C VAL A 52 5.63 -3.05 -11.97
N ARG A 53 6.67 -3.90 -12.06
CA ARG A 53 7.85 -3.82 -11.18
C ARG A 53 8.53 -2.46 -11.27
N ASN A 54 8.71 -1.93 -12.49
CA ASN A 54 9.31 -0.61 -12.68
C ASN A 54 8.43 0.51 -12.11
N ARG A 55 7.10 0.44 -12.25
CA ARG A 55 6.17 1.42 -11.66
C ARG A 55 6.21 1.38 -10.14
N LEU A 56 6.16 0.19 -9.55
CA LEU A 56 6.29 -0.01 -8.10
C LEU A 56 7.64 0.52 -7.58
N LYS A 57 8.74 0.21 -8.26
CA LYS A 57 10.07 0.71 -7.89
C LYS A 57 10.14 2.23 -7.92
N ARG A 58 9.55 2.90 -8.92
CA ARG A 58 9.49 4.38 -8.93
C ARG A 58 8.62 4.94 -7.81
N LEU A 59 7.53 4.25 -7.46
CA LEU A 59 6.66 4.65 -6.36
C LEU A 59 7.37 4.55 -5.01
N GLN A 60 8.24 3.56 -4.80
CA GLN A 60 9.07 3.45 -3.60
C GLN A 60 9.96 4.67 -3.35
N TYR A 61 10.39 5.37 -4.41
CA TYR A 61 11.17 6.60 -4.30
C TYR A 61 10.32 7.88 -4.15
N ARG A 62 9.01 7.75 -3.91
CA ARG A 62 8.07 8.88 -3.75
C ARG A 62 7.34 8.79 -2.40
N PRO A 63 8.04 9.04 -1.28
CA PRO A 63 7.48 8.89 0.07
C PRO A 63 6.19 9.69 0.26
N HIS A 64 6.14 10.95 -0.17
CA HIS A 64 4.93 11.77 -0.07
C HIS A 64 3.70 11.20 -0.78
N THR A 65 3.88 10.44 -1.87
CA THR A 65 2.77 9.77 -2.54
C THR A 65 2.26 8.58 -1.72
N LEU A 66 3.16 7.83 -1.09
CA LEU A 66 2.81 6.74 -0.18
C LEU A 66 2.13 7.26 1.09
N ASP A 67 2.64 8.34 1.66
CA ASP A 67 2.03 9.03 2.81
C ASP A 67 0.61 9.49 2.46
N GLY A 68 0.39 10.01 1.25
CA GLY A 68 -0.93 10.38 0.75
C GLY A 68 -1.92 9.21 0.66
N PHE A 69 -1.47 8.00 0.31
CA PHE A 69 -2.33 6.82 0.28
C PHE A 69 -2.77 6.39 1.67
N ILE A 70 -1.87 6.50 2.65
CA ILE A 70 -2.17 6.21 4.05
C ILE A 70 -3.13 7.27 4.59
N ALA A 71 -2.83 8.55 4.37
CA ALA A 71 -3.68 9.67 4.80
C ALA A 71 -5.10 9.58 4.22
N GLY A 72 -5.24 9.10 2.98
CA GLY A 72 -6.53 8.90 2.32
C GLY A 72 -7.45 7.89 3.01
N THR A 73 -6.92 7.01 3.86
CA THR A 73 -7.71 6.06 4.65
C THR A 73 -8.34 6.69 5.89
N GLY A 74 -7.88 7.88 6.31
CA GLY A 74 -8.29 8.52 7.56
C GLY A 74 -7.82 7.79 8.83
N LEU A 75 -7.02 6.72 8.68
CA LEU A 75 -6.45 5.99 9.81
C LEU A 75 -5.32 6.81 10.42
N ALA A 76 -5.45 7.15 11.70
CA ALA A 76 -4.37 7.77 12.46
C ALA A 76 -3.30 6.72 12.76
N LEU A 77 -2.15 6.80 12.07
CA LEU A 77 -0.96 6.08 12.49
C LEU A 77 -0.37 6.82 13.69
N HIS A 78 -0.62 6.31 14.89
CA HIS A 78 0.04 6.81 16.09
C HIS A 78 1.50 6.38 16.07
N ASP A 79 2.41 7.28 16.43
CA ASP A 79 3.78 6.90 16.72
C ASP A 79 3.77 5.85 17.84
N PRO A 80 4.59 4.79 17.74
CA PRO A 80 4.75 3.88 18.86
C PRO A 80 5.24 4.68 20.07
N PRO A 81 4.80 4.32 21.29
CA PRO A 81 5.30 4.97 22.49
C PRO A 81 6.83 4.88 22.50
N LEU A 82 7.50 6.02 22.67
CA LEU A 82 8.95 6.06 22.90
C LEU A 82 9.27 5.21 24.14
N PRO A 83 10.38 4.44 24.13
CA PRO A 83 10.76 3.59 25.25
C PRO A 83 10.98 4.38 26.55
#